data_AF-A0A5J9WN18-F1
#
_entry.id   AF-A0A5J9WN18-F1
#
_cell.length_a   1.000
_cell.length_b   1.000
_cell.length_c   1.000
_cell.angle_alpha   90.00
_cell.angle_beta   90.00
_cell.angle_gamma   90.00
#
_symmetry.space_group_name_H-M   'P 1'
#
loop_
_entity.id
_entity.type
_entity.pdbx_description
1 polymer ?
#
loop_
_entity_poly.entity_id
_entity_poly.type
_entity_poly.pdbx_seq_one_letter_code
_entity_poly.pdbx_strand_id
1 'polypeptide(L)'
;MCKKAECSKCGKFTWNGCGKHVAAVYDDIEKGKHCSCKPWPGVDTKAEGSTSTTKEGTDQFAELTDSLRKFAELTVVADLR
;
A
#
# COMPACT_ATOMS: atom_id res chain seq x y z
N MET A 1 7.92 -9.70 29.23
CA MET A 1 7.50 -8.31 28.99
C MET A 1 7.95 -7.93 27.58
N CYS A 2 7.00 -7.79 26.64
CA CYS A 2 7.33 -7.35 25.28
C CYS A 2 7.28 -5.83 25.24
N LYS A 3 8.17 -5.20 24.47
CA LYS A 3 8.21 -3.74 24.31
C LYS A 3 8.35 -3.34 22.85
N LYS A 4 7.91 -2.12 22.53
CA LYS A 4 8.20 -1.44 21.27
C LYS A 4 9.72 -1.20 21.15
N ALA A 5 10.27 -1.51 19.99
CA ALA A 5 11.67 -1.29 19.64
C ALA A 5 11.76 -0.82 18.19
N GLU A 6 12.81 -0.10 17.81
CA GLU A 6 13.01 0.31 16.43
C GLU A 6 13.80 -0.75 15.65
N CYS A 7 13.42 -1.01 14.40
CA CYS A 7 14.11 -1.98 13.56
C CYS A 7 15.32 -1.33 12.87
N SER A 8 16.52 -1.83 13.13
CA SER A 8 17.74 -1.32 12.47
C SER A 8 17.80 -1.57 10.97
N LYS A 9 16.94 -2.43 10.40
CA LYS A 9 16.91 -2.72 8.96
C LYS A 9 16.04 -1.74 8.16
N CYS A 10 14.88 -1.37 8.70
CA CYS A 10 13.88 -0.58 7.98
C CYS A 10 13.47 0.71 8.69
N GLY A 11 13.98 0.97 9.90
CA GLY A 11 13.64 2.16 10.69
C GLY A 11 12.20 2.21 11.19
N LYS A 12 11.43 1.12 11.03
CA LYS A 12 10.04 0.99 11.51
C LYS A 12 9.97 0.41 12.92
N PHE A 13 8.82 0.52 13.56
CA PHE A 13 8.62 -0.03 14.91
C PHE A 13 8.38 -1.55 14.86
N THR A 14 9.18 -2.27 15.62
CA THR A 14 9.12 -3.72 15.86
C THR A 14 8.92 -4.00 17.34
N TRP A 15 8.89 -5.29 17.70
CA TRP A 15 8.72 -5.76 19.07
C TRP A 15 9.96 -6.54 19.53
N ASN A 16 10.29 -6.38 20.82
CA ASN A 16 11.33 -7.14 21.48
C ASN A 16 10.79 -7.80 22.76
N GLY A 17 11.02 -9.10 22.94
CA GLY A 17 10.52 -9.88 24.07
C GLY A 17 10.14 -11.32 23.71
N CYS A 18 9.22 -11.90 24.47
CA CYS A 18 8.84 -13.31 24.42
C CYS A 18 7.66 -13.65 23.48
N GLY A 19 7.14 -12.70 22.69
CA GLY A 19 6.09 -12.96 21.71
C GLY A 19 4.65 -12.94 22.26
N LYS A 20 4.44 -13.28 23.54
CA LYS A 20 3.10 -13.40 24.13
C LYS A 20 2.31 -12.08 24.25
N HIS A 21 2.99 -10.94 24.32
CA HIS A 21 2.35 -9.62 24.44
C HIS A 21 2.49 -8.79 23.16
N VAL A 22 2.76 -9.44 22.02
CA VAL A 22 3.05 -8.74 20.77
C VAL A 22 1.81 -8.07 20.17
N ALA A 23 0.62 -8.66 20.33
CA ALA A 23 -0.64 -8.05 19.90
C ALA A 23 -0.88 -6.68 20.56
N ALA A 24 -0.61 -6.55 21.86
CA ALA A 24 -0.73 -5.26 22.57
C ALA A 24 0.30 -4.23 22.08
N VAL A 25 1.53 -4.67 21.79
CA VAL A 25 2.57 -3.79 21.21
C VAL A 25 2.20 -3.37 19.78
N TYR A 26 1.56 -4.26 19.02
CA TYR A 26 1.09 -3.98 17.68
C TYR A 26 -0.01 -2.92 17.68
N ASP A 27 -0.96 -3.00 18.61
CA ASP A 27 -2.07 -2.04 18.74
C ASP A 27 -1.60 -0.62 19.17
N ASP A 28 -0.53 -0.54 19.97
CA ASP A 28 0.11 0.74 20.35
C ASP A 28 0.81 1.46 19.17
N ILE A 29 1.11 0.74 18.09
CA ILE A 29 1.82 1.28 16.93
C ILE A 29 0.81 1.63 15.83
N GLU A 30 0.91 2.84 15.28
CA GLU A 30 0.06 3.28 14.18
C GLU A 30 0.15 2.33 12.95
N LYS A 31 -1.01 2.08 12.33
CA LYS A 31 -1.13 1.26 11.12
C LYS A 31 -0.22 1.80 10.01
N GLY A 32 0.73 0.99 9.54
CA GLY A 32 1.72 1.35 8.51
C GLY A 32 3.12 1.72 9.05
N LYS A 33 3.26 1.89 10.38
CA LYS A 33 4.56 2.06 11.04
C LYS A 33 5.12 0.74 11.59
N HIS A 34 4.39 -0.36 11.46
CA HIS A 34 4.86 -1.69 11.85
C HIS A 34 5.96 -2.20 10.92
N CYS A 35 6.98 -2.79 11.52
CA CYS A 35 8.07 -3.45 10.82
C CYS A 35 7.62 -4.78 10.23
N SER A 36 7.75 -4.95 8.91
CA SER A 36 7.49 -6.23 8.23
C SER A 36 8.71 -7.17 8.19
N CYS A 37 9.86 -6.78 8.75
CA CYS A 37 11.09 -7.59 8.74
C CYS A 37 11.02 -8.79 9.71
N LYS A 38 10.05 -8.80 10.63
CA LYS A 38 9.90 -9.80 11.69
C LYS A 38 8.43 -10.21 11.77
N PRO A 39 8.11 -11.50 11.97
CA PRO A 39 6.73 -11.94 12.12
C PRO A 39 6.09 -11.36 13.40
N TRP A 40 4.78 -11.12 13.33
CA TRP A 40 3.95 -10.63 14.43
C TRP A 40 3.06 -11.78 14.93
N PRO A 41 3.51 -12.58 15.91
CA PRO A 41 2.72 -13.68 16.44
C PRO A 41 1.45 -13.16 17.15
N GLY A 42 0.31 -13.77 16.85
CA GLY A 42 -0.98 -13.41 17.47
C GLY A 42 -1.63 -12.14 16.93
N VAL A 43 -1.14 -11.63 15.79
CA VAL A 43 -1.82 -10.58 15.02
C VAL A 43 -2.32 -11.23 13.75
N ASP A 44 -3.62 -11.49 13.65
CA ASP A 44 -4.26 -12.00 12.45
C ASP A 44 -4.32 -10.89 11.40
N THR A 45 -3.19 -10.58 10.75
CA THR A 45 -3.16 -9.67 9.60
C THR A 45 -3.78 -10.34 8.39
N LYS A 46 -5.11 -10.47 8.37
CA LYS A 46 -5.87 -10.73 7.15
C LYS A 46 -6.13 -9.38 6.47
N ALA A 47 -5.22 -9.00 5.56
CA ALA A 47 -5.21 -7.73 4.82
C ALA A 47 -5.08 -6.52 5.77
N GLU A 48 -4.12 -5.63 5.60
CA GLU A 48 -4.29 -4.41 4.83
C GLU A 48 -2.94 -3.67 4.95
N GLY A 49 -2.37 -3.22 3.83
CA GLY A 49 -1.48 -2.06 3.84
C GLY A 49 0.04 -2.29 3.88
N SER A 50 0.58 -3.09 2.96
CA SER A 50 1.92 -2.83 2.41
C SER A 50 1.84 -2.64 0.89
N THR A 51 0.90 -1.80 0.45
CA THR A 51 0.97 -1.14 -0.86
C THR A 51 1.44 0.29 -0.61
N SER A 52 2.75 0.44 -0.39
CA SER A 52 3.45 1.71 -0.54
C SER A 52 4.23 1.67 -1.84
N THR A 53 3.51 1.52 -2.95
CA THR A 53 3.88 1.91 -4.32
C THR A 53 2.76 1.43 -5.24
N THR A 54 1.90 2.37 -5.63
CA THR A 54 1.21 2.31 -6.91
C THR A 54 1.29 3.73 -7.47
N LYS A 55 2.44 4.04 -8.07
CA LYS A 55 2.48 4.90 -9.26
C LYS A 55 1.98 4.07 -10.45
N GLU A 56 0.77 3.52 -10.39
CA GLU A 56 0.07 3.05 -11.59
C GLU A 56 -0.97 4.10 -11.96
N GLY A 57 -0.45 5.28 -12.32
CA GLY A 57 -1.18 6.28 -13.08
C GLY A 57 -0.80 6.25 -14.57
N THR A 58 -0.21 5.14 -15.03
CA THR A 58 0.25 4.99 -16.42
C THR A 58 -0.71 4.19 -17.30
N ASP A 59 -1.60 3.37 -16.70
CA ASP A 59 -2.60 2.63 -17.48
C ASP A 59 -3.88 3.46 -17.74
N GLN A 60 -4.29 4.30 -16.78
CA GLN A 60 -5.41 5.22 -16.97
C GLN A 60 -5.16 6.28 -18.06
N PHE A 61 -3.90 6.68 -18.27
CA PHE A 61 -3.57 7.63 -19.33
C PHE A 61 -3.72 7.00 -20.73
N ALA A 62 -3.41 5.71 -20.89
CA ALA A 62 -3.57 5.02 -22.17
C ALA A 62 -5.06 4.92 -22.56
N GLU A 63 -5.94 4.55 -21.62
CA GLU A 63 -7.40 4.54 -21.84
C GLU A 63 -7.97 5.94 -22.15
N LEU A 64 -7.49 6.98 -21.45
CA LEU A 64 -7.90 8.36 -21.72
C LEU A 64 -7.48 8.83 -23.12
N THR A 65 -6.30 8.44 -23.60
CA THR A 65 -5.83 8.80 -24.96
C THR A 65 -6.57 8.06 -26.08
N ASP A 66 -6.96 6.80 -25.87
CA ASP A 66 -7.77 6.04 -26.84
C ASP A 66 -9.17 6.66 -27.00
N SER A 67 -9.78 7.02 -25.86
CA SER A 67 -11.09 7.68 -25.85
C SER A 67 -11.06 9.02 -26.60
N LEU A 68 -10.03 9.85 -26.38
CA LEU A 68 -9.90 11.14 -27.08
C LEU A 68 -9.67 10.99 -28.60
N ARG A 69 -8.95 9.94 -29.04
CA ARG A 69 -8.79 9.63 -30.47
C ARG A 69 -10.14 9.25 -31.11
N LYS A 70 -10.95 8.44 -30.43
CA LYS A 70 -12.28 8.05 -30.91
C LYS A 70 -13.21 9.26 -31.12
N PHE A 71 -13.14 10.25 -30.22
CA PHE A 71 -13.90 11.51 -30.36
C PHE A 71 -13.38 12.38 -31.51
N ALA A 72 -12.07 12.42 -31.73
CA ALA A 72 -11.50 13.15 -32.86
C ALA A 72 -11.96 12.55 -34.21
N GLU A 73 -11.99 11.21 -34.34
CA GLU A 73 -12.50 10.56 -35.56
C GLU A 73 -14.00 10.83 -35.80
N LEU A 74 -14.80 10.87 -34.73
CA LEU A 74 -16.23 11.18 -34.84
C LEU A 74 -16.50 12.63 -35.29
N THR A 75 -15.60 13.55 -34.94
CA THR A 75 -15.70 14.96 -35.35
C THR A 75 -15.33 15.13 -36.83
N VAL A 76 -14.32 14.40 -37.32
CA VAL A 76 -13.91 14.45 -38.74
C VAL A 76 -14.98 13.91 -39.68
N VAL A 77 -15.71 12.85 -39.30
CA VAL A 77 -16.79 12.30 -40.15
C VAL A 77 -18.05 13.18 -40.19
N ALA A 78 -18.23 14.07 -39.20
CA ALA A 78 -19.36 14.98 -39.15
C ALA A 78 -19.16 16.24 -40.00
N ASP A 79 -17.92 16.64 -40.28
CA ASP A 79 -17.58 17.84 -41.07
C ASP A 79 -17.51 17.56 -42.59
N LEU A 80 -17.40 16.28 -43.00
CA LEU A 80 -17.34 15.87 -44.41
C LEU A 80 -18.71 15.64 -45.08
N ARG A 81 -19.82 16.06 -44.46
CA ARG A 81 -21.18 15.87 -44.97
C ARG A 81 -21.92 17.17 -45.25
#